data_AF-A0A928HAK7-F1
#
_entry.id   AF-A0A928HAK7-F1
#
_cell.length_a   1.000
_cell.length_b   1.000
_cell.length_c   1.000
_cell.angle_alpha   90.00
_cell.angle_beta   90.00
_cell.angle_gamma   90.00
#
_symmetry.space_group_name_H-M   'P 1'
#
loop_
_entity.id
_entity.type
_entity.pdbx_description
1 polymer ?
#
loop_
_entity_poly.entity_id
_entity_poly.type
_entity_poly.pdbx_seq_one_letter_code
_entity_poly.pdbx_strand_id
1 'polypeptide(L)'
;MFYITKVVFIIQETDMEQSDKEKVQENTATKKKCCKKKSIRKTIKILFALTIMNTLIIAACLIFLCTYKPKVLLLGAAGQEQLQKKQKMNSSKDSYEHKVKTRTAKTQIRMLEDALVAYKLDMGEYPSTEDGLDALIKAPAKGEKWKGPYLKSPVPKDPWGNYYIYVNPGIQGDFELKSYGADGESGGFGTDADITNYTID
;
A
#
# COMPACT_ATOMS: atom_id res chain seq x y z
N MET A 1 -38.52 10.39 -30.57
CA MET A 1 -38.63 11.80 -30.99
C MET A 1 -37.22 12.39 -31.10
N PHE A 2 -36.91 13.07 -32.20
CA PHE A 2 -35.70 13.90 -32.48
C PHE A 2 -34.48 13.35 -33.24
N TYR A 3 -34.37 12.06 -33.59
CA TYR A 3 -33.33 11.61 -34.57
C TYR A 3 -33.87 10.89 -35.81
N ILE A 4 -35.19 10.68 -35.90
CA ILE A 4 -35.84 10.00 -37.03
C ILE A 4 -36.44 11.02 -38.02
N THR A 5 -36.56 12.30 -37.63
CA THR A 5 -37.20 13.35 -38.44
C THR A 5 -36.26 14.10 -39.40
N LYS A 6 -34.93 13.90 -39.33
CA LYS A 6 -33.96 14.61 -40.19
C LYS A 6 -33.49 13.84 -41.43
N VAL A 7 -33.84 12.57 -41.56
CA VAL A 7 -33.47 11.74 -42.73
C VAL A 7 -34.58 11.70 -43.80
N VAL A 8 -35.76 12.22 -43.47
CA VAL A 8 -36.96 12.23 -44.34
C VAL A 8 -37.01 13.47 -45.26
N PHE A 9 -36.04 14.40 -45.19
CA PHE A 9 -36.13 15.71 -45.86
C PHE A 9 -35.17 15.91 -47.05
N ILE A 10 -34.40 14.90 -47.46
CA ILE A 10 -33.62 15.01 -48.69
C ILE A 10 -33.92 13.77 -49.53
N ILE A 11 -34.34 14.00 -50.77
CA ILE A 11 -34.47 13.05 -51.88
C ILE A 11 -35.85 12.37 -52.04
N GLN A 12 -36.89 13.20 -52.11
CA GLN A 12 -38.05 13.12 -53.01
C GLN A 12 -38.30 14.61 -53.36
N GLU A 13 -38.37 15.12 -54.58
CA GLU A 13 -38.91 14.66 -55.85
C GLU A 13 -38.43 15.72 -56.88
N THR A 14 -37.91 15.33 -58.04
CA THR A 14 -37.97 16.17 -59.26
C THR A 14 -38.21 15.23 -60.43
N ASP A 15 -39.50 14.98 -60.68
CA ASP A 15 -40.22 15.09 -61.96
C ASP A 15 -39.51 14.56 -63.23
N MET A 16 -40.01 13.45 -63.79
CA MET A 16 -41.09 13.40 -64.81
C MET A 16 -40.63 13.81 -66.22
N GLU A 17 -40.54 12.77 -67.06
CA GLU A 17 -40.79 12.72 -68.50
C GLU A 17 -40.36 13.90 -69.38
N GLN A 18 -39.41 13.65 -70.28
CA GLN A 18 -39.76 13.67 -71.70
C GLN A 18 -38.80 12.79 -72.52
N SER A 19 -39.43 12.16 -73.51
CA SER A 19 -39.03 11.08 -74.39
C SER A 19 -37.86 11.33 -75.36
N ASP A 20 -37.22 10.21 -75.70
CA ASP A 20 -36.74 9.79 -77.03
C ASP A 20 -35.70 10.63 -77.77
N LYS A 21 -34.47 10.09 -77.75
CA LYS A 21 -33.39 10.03 -78.77
C LYS A 21 -32.21 9.40 -78.01
N GLU A 22 -31.52 8.35 -78.41
CA GLU A 22 -31.10 7.97 -79.74
C GLU A 22 -30.47 6.57 -79.64
N LYS A 23 -30.89 5.67 -80.52
CA LYS A 23 -30.42 4.28 -80.61
C LYS A 23 -28.96 4.19 -81.05
N VAL A 24 -27.95 4.33 -80.16
CA VAL A 24 -26.56 3.95 -80.50
C VAL A 24 -25.75 3.53 -79.26
N GLN A 25 -26.10 2.45 -78.55
CA GLN A 25 -25.12 1.75 -77.67
C GLN A 25 -25.60 0.39 -77.13
N GLU A 26 -26.36 -0.38 -77.91
CA GLU A 26 -26.93 -1.65 -77.44
C GLU A 26 -25.92 -2.84 -77.40
N ASN A 27 -24.67 -2.70 -77.86
CA ASN A 27 -23.80 -3.87 -78.06
C ASN A 27 -22.54 -4.00 -77.16
N THR A 28 -22.36 -3.15 -76.13
CA THR A 28 -21.18 -3.27 -75.22
C THR A 28 -21.52 -3.56 -73.74
N ALA A 29 -22.81 -3.55 -73.35
CA ALA A 29 -23.23 -3.77 -71.96
C ALA A 29 -23.48 -5.24 -71.57
N THR A 30 -23.63 -6.15 -72.54
CA THR A 30 -23.96 -7.56 -72.29
C THR A 30 -22.75 -8.41 -71.87
N LYS A 31 -21.51 -8.03 -72.23
CA LYS A 31 -20.29 -8.76 -71.82
C LYS A 31 -19.81 -8.42 -70.39
N LYS A 32 -20.06 -7.20 -69.90
CA LYS A 32 -19.64 -6.76 -68.54
C LYS A 32 -20.56 -7.29 -67.42
N LYS A 33 -21.86 -7.51 -67.66
CA LYS A 33 -22.80 -8.06 -66.66
C LYS A 33 -22.52 -9.55 -66.33
N CYS A 34 -21.98 -10.33 -67.27
CA CYS A 34 -21.70 -11.76 -67.05
C CYS A 34 -20.41 -12.01 -66.22
N CYS A 35 -19.36 -11.19 -66.40
CA CYS A 35 -18.11 -11.34 -65.63
C CYS A 35 -18.22 -10.86 -64.16
N LYS A 36 -19.00 -9.82 -63.86
CA LYS A 36 -19.16 -9.31 -62.48
C LYS A 36 -19.92 -10.29 -61.58
N LYS A 37 -20.93 -10.98 -62.11
CA LYS A 37 -21.76 -11.96 -61.37
C LYS A 37 -20.97 -13.20 -60.93
N LYS A 38 -19.94 -13.62 -61.70
CA LYS A 38 -19.05 -14.74 -61.36
C LYS A 38 -18.02 -14.36 -60.28
N SER A 39 -17.57 -13.10 -60.25
CA SER A 39 -16.67 -12.58 -59.21
C SER A 39 -17.40 -12.41 -57.87
N ILE A 40 -18.61 -11.82 -57.89
CA ILE A 40 -19.45 -11.64 -56.70
C ILE A 40 -19.82 -12.98 -56.05
N ARG A 41 -20.16 -14.02 -56.85
CA ARG A 41 -20.43 -15.37 -56.32
C ARG A 41 -19.21 -16.02 -55.66
N LYS A 42 -17.98 -15.70 -56.10
CA LYS A 42 -16.75 -16.17 -55.43
C LYS A 42 -16.53 -15.44 -54.11
N THR A 43 -16.70 -14.11 -54.08
CA THR A 43 -16.56 -13.30 -52.87
C THR A 43 -17.59 -13.67 -51.79
N ILE A 44 -18.86 -13.91 -52.16
CA ILE A 44 -19.91 -14.32 -51.21
C ILE A 44 -19.60 -15.70 -50.63
N LYS A 45 -19.12 -16.66 -51.44
CA LYS A 45 -18.72 -17.99 -50.96
C LYS A 45 -17.55 -17.94 -49.97
N ILE A 46 -16.57 -17.08 -50.24
CA ILE A 46 -15.41 -16.89 -49.34
C ILE A 46 -15.87 -16.22 -48.03
N LEU A 47 -16.71 -15.19 -48.11
CA LEU A 47 -17.20 -14.50 -46.92
C LEU A 47 -18.05 -15.43 -46.03
N PHE A 48 -18.92 -16.24 -46.63
CA PHE A 48 -19.72 -17.23 -45.91
C PHE A 48 -18.86 -18.33 -45.26
N ALA A 49 -17.80 -18.78 -45.95
CA ALA A 49 -16.83 -19.74 -45.40
C ALA A 49 -16.06 -19.14 -44.21
N LEU A 50 -15.65 -17.87 -44.29
CA LEU A 50 -14.95 -17.17 -43.19
C LEU A 50 -15.85 -16.97 -41.97
N THR A 51 -17.14 -16.65 -42.18
CA THR A 51 -18.09 -16.54 -41.07
C THR A 51 -18.32 -17.88 -40.38
N ILE A 52 -18.41 -18.98 -41.15
CA ILE A 52 -18.57 -20.34 -40.58
C ILE A 52 -17.32 -20.76 -39.82
N MET A 53 -16.12 -20.50 -40.35
CA MET A 53 -14.90 -20.84 -39.63
C MET A 53 -14.77 -20.05 -38.33
N ASN A 54 -15.09 -18.76 -38.32
CA ASN A 54 -15.02 -17.95 -37.11
C ASN A 54 -16.04 -18.39 -36.05
N THR A 55 -17.28 -18.73 -36.45
CA THR A 55 -18.28 -19.25 -35.50
C THR A 55 -17.90 -20.62 -34.95
N LEU A 56 -17.30 -21.49 -35.76
CA LEU A 56 -16.80 -22.79 -35.30
C LEU A 56 -15.60 -22.64 -34.34
N ILE A 57 -14.69 -21.70 -34.58
CA ILE A 57 -13.57 -21.40 -33.67
C ILE A 57 -14.08 -20.89 -32.33
N ILE A 58 -15.04 -19.95 -32.33
CA ILE A 58 -15.63 -19.40 -31.11
C ILE A 58 -16.39 -20.50 -30.35
N ALA A 59 -17.18 -21.32 -31.03
CA ALA A 59 -17.92 -22.42 -30.41
C ALA A 59 -16.98 -23.47 -29.81
N ALA A 60 -15.91 -23.87 -30.53
CA ALA A 60 -14.90 -24.79 -30.02
C ALA A 60 -14.14 -24.20 -28.82
N CYS A 61 -13.83 -22.90 -28.84
CA CYS A 61 -13.17 -22.21 -27.73
C CYS A 61 -14.07 -22.16 -26.48
N LEU A 62 -15.37 -21.89 -26.64
CA LEU A 62 -16.32 -21.93 -25.54
C LEU A 62 -16.52 -23.34 -25.00
N ILE A 63 -16.62 -24.35 -25.87
CA ILE A 63 -16.70 -25.76 -25.44
C ILE A 63 -15.41 -26.15 -24.71
N PHE A 64 -14.25 -25.73 -25.19
CA PHE A 64 -12.98 -25.95 -24.51
C PHE A 64 -12.96 -25.24 -23.15
N LEU A 65 -13.33 -23.97 -23.03
CA LEU A 65 -13.39 -23.27 -21.74
C LEU A 65 -14.42 -23.88 -20.76
N CYS A 66 -15.56 -24.36 -21.27
CA CYS A 66 -16.62 -25.01 -20.49
C CYS A 66 -16.24 -26.44 -20.05
N THR A 67 -15.44 -27.16 -20.84
CA THR A 67 -14.98 -28.53 -20.51
C THR A 67 -13.61 -28.54 -19.83
N TYR A 68 -12.82 -27.47 -19.97
CA TYR A 68 -11.50 -27.28 -19.35
C TYR A 68 -11.60 -26.63 -17.95
N LYS A 69 -12.78 -26.14 -17.55
CA LYS A 69 -13.15 -25.95 -16.14
C LYS A 69 -13.98 -27.16 -15.68
N PRO A 70 -13.36 -28.33 -15.44
CA PRO A 70 -13.22 -28.73 -14.05
C PRO A 70 -12.00 -29.65 -13.83
N LYS A 71 -10.83 -29.08 -13.49
CA LYS A 71 -9.77 -29.83 -12.78
C LYS A 71 -8.85 -28.95 -11.94
N VAL A 72 -8.76 -27.64 -12.23
CA VAL A 72 -8.00 -26.69 -11.41
C VAL A 72 -8.73 -26.33 -10.10
N LEU A 73 -10.06 -26.49 -10.02
CA LEU A 73 -10.82 -26.08 -8.83
C LEU A 73 -10.81 -27.09 -7.66
N LEU A 74 -10.23 -28.29 -7.84
CA LEU A 74 -10.22 -29.34 -6.81
C LEU A 74 -8.85 -29.57 -6.16
N LEU A 75 -7.80 -28.88 -6.60
CA LEU A 75 -6.46 -28.91 -6.00
C LEU A 75 -6.11 -27.65 -5.19
N GLY A 76 -7.03 -26.68 -5.09
CA GLY A 76 -6.78 -25.36 -4.48
C GLY A 76 -7.27 -25.15 -3.04
N ALA A 77 -7.84 -26.16 -2.37
CA ALA A 77 -8.46 -25.99 -1.05
C ALA A 77 -7.54 -26.31 0.15
N ALA A 78 -6.35 -26.89 -0.06
CA ALA A 78 -5.45 -27.29 1.05
C ALA A 78 -4.30 -26.29 1.32
N GLY A 79 -4.08 -25.29 0.46
CA GLY A 79 -2.95 -24.34 0.58
C GLY A 79 -3.29 -23.00 1.24
N GLN A 80 -4.57 -22.60 1.28
CA GLN A 80 -4.96 -21.26 1.76
C GLN A 80 -5.18 -21.16 3.28
N GLU A 81 -5.34 -22.28 3.98
CA GLU A 81 -5.56 -22.28 5.43
C GLU A 81 -4.27 -22.03 6.23
N GLN A 82 -3.12 -22.45 5.70
CA GLN A 82 -1.83 -22.25 6.37
C GLN A 82 -1.29 -20.82 6.23
N LEU A 83 -1.66 -20.10 5.17
CA LEU A 83 -1.27 -18.71 4.98
C LEU A 83 -2.00 -17.77 5.95
N GLN A 84 -3.30 -18.02 6.16
CA GLN A 84 -4.11 -17.28 7.13
C GLN A 84 -3.65 -17.54 8.58
N LYS A 85 -3.24 -18.78 8.92
CA LYS A 85 -2.65 -19.10 10.23
C LYS A 85 -1.30 -18.41 10.45
N LYS A 86 -0.44 -18.31 9.43
CA LYS A 86 0.85 -17.60 9.52
C LYS A 86 0.67 -16.09 9.69
N GLN A 87 -0.29 -15.51 8.96
CA GLN A 87 -0.64 -14.09 9.11
C GLN A 87 -1.21 -13.77 10.51
N LYS A 88 -2.03 -14.67 11.07
CA LYS A 88 -2.63 -14.50 12.41
C LYS A 88 -1.62 -14.68 13.55
N MET A 89 -0.60 -15.52 13.35
CA MET A 89 0.51 -15.68 14.29
C MET A 89 1.46 -14.48 14.29
N ASN A 90 1.76 -13.90 13.13
CA ASN A 90 2.68 -12.75 13.05
C ASN A 90 2.10 -11.53 13.78
N SER A 91 0.81 -11.19 13.57
CA SER A 91 0.21 -10.02 14.22
C SER A 91 0.16 -10.11 15.75
N SER A 92 -0.02 -11.31 16.30
CA SER A 92 -0.04 -11.53 17.76
C SER A 92 1.37 -11.40 18.36
N LYS A 93 2.39 -11.84 17.62
CA LYS A 93 3.78 -11.75 18.04
C LYS A 93 4.26 -10.29 18.08
N ASP A 94 3.94 -9.51 17.05
CA ASP A 94 4.35 -8.11 16.94
C ASP A 94 3.78 -7.27 18.10
N SER A 95 2.51 -7.49 18.47
CA SER A 95 1.88 -6.81 19.62
C SER A 95 2.54 -7.14 20.96
N TYR A 96 2.96 -8.40 21.15
CA TYR A 96 3.62 -8.80 22.40
C TYR A 96 5.04 -8.23 22.49
N GLU A 97 5.79 -8.27 21.39
CA GLU A 97 7.15 -7.71 21.34
C GLU A 97 7.15 -6.23 21.70
N HIS A 98 6.20 -5.47 21.15
CA HIS A 98 6.04 -4.05 21.49
C HIS A 98 5.79 -3.86 22.99
N LYS A 99 4.84 -4.59 23.58
CA LYS A 99 4.53 -4.51 25.02
C LYS A 99 5.74 -4.80 25.89
N VAL A 100 6.56 -5.79 25.51
CA VAL A 100 7.79 -6.13 26.25
C VAL A 100 8.82 -5.02 26.14
N LYS A 101 9.00 -4.43 24.95
CA LYS A 101 9.90 -3.28 24.74
C LYS A 101 9.45 -2.08 25.57
N THR A 102 8.20 -1.66 25.48
CA THR A 102 7.64 -0.56 26.30
C THR A 102 7.83 -0.80 27.79
N ARG A 103 7.55 -2.02 28.29
CA ARG A 103 7.76 -2.34 29.71
C ARG A 103 9.24 -2.26 30.13
N THR A 104 10.14 -2.70 29.25
CA THR A 104 11.59 -2.63 29.49
C THR A 104 12.05 -1.18 29.55
N ALA A 105 11.64 -0.35 28.58
CA ALA A 105 11.95 1.07 28.56
C ALA A 105 11.45 1.78 29.82
N LYS A 106 10.21 1.49 30.25
CA LYS A 106 9.63 2.03 31.50
C LYS A 106 10.45 1.67 32.73
N THR A 107 10.93 0.44 32.81
CA THR A 107 11.77 -0.03 33.93
C THR A 107 13.13 0.65 33.91
N GLN A 108 13.75 0.79 32.74
CA GLN A 108 15.02 1.50 32.58
C GLN A 108 14.90 2.98 32.98
N ILE A 109 13.82 3.67 32.60
CA ILE A 109 13.57 5.06 33.01
C ILE A 109 13.45 5.18 34.52
N ARG A 110 12.69 4.29 35.19
CA ARG A 110 12.58 4.28 36.66
C ARG A 110 13.95 4.08 37.34
N MET A 111 14.78 3.19 36.80
CA MET A 111 16.14 2.99 37.32
C MET A 111 17.03 4.23 37.18
N LEU A 112 16.91 4.96 36.07
CA LEU A 112 17.65 6.20 35.84
C LEU A 112 17.12 7.33 36.73
N GLU A 113 15.81 7.41 36.95
CA GLU A 113 15.17 8.33 37.88
C GLU A 113 15.66 8.11 39.32
N ASP A 114 15.69 6.87 39.81
CA ASP A 114 16.22 6.54 41.13
C ASP A 114 17.69 6.99 41.29
N ALA A 115 18.50 6.81 40.24
CA ALA A 115 19.89 7.26 40.23
C ALA A 115 20.02 8.80 40.24
N LEU A 116 19.14 9.51 39.51
CA LEU A 116 19.08 10.97 39.53
C LEU A 116 18.65 11.50 40.91
N VAL A 117 17.69 10.85 41.57
CA VAL A 117 17.26 11.20 42.92
C VAL A 117 18.41 11.00 43.92
N ALA A 118 19.16 9.91 43.82
CA ALA A 118 20.35 9.67 44.64
C ALA A 118 21.43 10.74 44.40
N TYR A 119 21.67 11.12 43.14
CA TYR A 119 22.57 12.22 42.79
C TYR A 119 22.14 13.54 43.47
N LYS A 120 20.84 13.90 43.38
CA LYS A 120 20.30 15.11 44.01
C LYS A 120 20.43 15.08 45.53
N LEU A 121 20.32 13.92 46.17
CA LEU A 121 20.49 13.80 47.62
C LEU A 121 21.90 14.18 48.08
N ASP A 122 22.93 13.81 47.31
CA ASP A 122 24.33 14.07 47.65
C ASP A 122 24.83 15.44 47.17
N MET A 123 24.47 15.83 45.94
CA MET A 123 24.90 17.08 45.32
C MET A 123 23.99 18.27 45.67
N GLY A 124 22.74 18.02 46.04
CA GLY A 124 21.70 19.02 46.32
C GLY A 124 20.87 19.44 45.10
N GLU A 125 21.38 19.22 43.89
CA GLU A 125 20.74 19.59 42.63
C GLU A 125 20.86 18.44 41.62
N TYR A 126 20.01 18.42 40.60
CA TYR A 126 20.14 17.48 39.49
C TYR A 126 21.30 17.88 38.56
N PRO A 127 21.89 16.94 37.78
CA PRO A 127 22.90 17.25 36.78
C PRO A 127 22.41 18.29 35.76
N SER A 128 23.33 19.07 35.17
CA SER A 128 22.95 19.95 34.07
C SER A 128 22.66 19.16 32.80
N THR A 129 21.99 19.78 31.83
CA THR A 129 21.73 19.13 30.53
C THR A 129 23.03 18.88 29.75
N GLU A 130 24.09 19.67 29.99
CA GLU A 130 25.39 19.44 29.34
C GLU A 130 26.13 18.22 29.90
N ASP A 131 26.07 18.02 31.23
CA ASP A 131 26.66 16.84 31.87
C ASP A 131 25.79 15.58 31.65
N GLY A 132 24.47 15.77 31.55
CA GLY A 132 23.51 14.74 31.19
C GLY A 132 23.49 13.54 32.15
N LEU A 133 23.21 12.37 31.58
CA LEU A 133 23.21 11.10 32.32
C LEU A 133 24.63 10.58 32.62
N ASP A 134 25.67 11.14 31.99
CA ASP A 134 27.06 10.75 32.22
C ASP A 134 27.54 11.15 33.63
N ALA A 135 26.95 12.20 34.22
CA ALA A 135 27.16 12.61 35.61
C ALA A 135 26.79 11.51 36.64
N LEU A 136 25.97 10.55 36.24
CA LEU A 136 25.59 9.42 37.09
C LEU A 136 26.70 8.37 37.19
N ILE A 137 27.62 8.34 36.22
CA ILE A 137 28.71 7.35 36.15
C ILE A 137 30.03 8.00 36.53
N LYS A 138 30.28 9.21 36.03
CA LYS A 138 31.52 9.96 36.23
C LYS A 138 31.24 11.24 37.00
N ALA A 139 32.11 11.53 37.95
CA ALA A 139 32.03 12.79 38.69
C ALA A 139 32.10 14.00 37.73
N PRO A 140 31.17 14.96 37.85
CA PRO A 140 31.23 16.20 37.09
C PRO A 140 32.37 17.08 37.59
N ALA A 141 32.80 18.07 36.78
CA ALA A 141 33.93 18.93 37.10
C ALA A 141 33.77 19.73 38.41
N LYS A 142 32.52 20.01 38.82
CA LYS A 142 32.16 20.75 40.04
C LYS A 142 31.55 19.83 41.11
N GLY A 143 32.07 18.61 41.24
CA GLY A 143 31.48 17.51 42.00
C GLY A 143 32.11 17.18 43.36
N GLU A 144 32.49 18.14 44.20
CA GLU A 144 33.20 17.84 45.48
C GLU A 144 32.40 16.92 46.42
N LYS A 145 31.06 16.97 46.38
CA LYS A 145 30.15 16.15 47.21
C LYS A 145 29.72 14.85 46.54
N TRP A 146 30.22 14.55 45.34
CA TRP A 146 29.84 13.36 44.59
C TRP A 146 30.41 12.11 45.27
N LYS A 147 29.55 11.15 45.62
CA LYS A 147 29.94 9.99 46.45
C LYS A 147 30.21 8.70 45.70
N GLY A 148 30.00 8.66 44.38
CA GLY A 148 30.26 7.48 43.58
C GLY A 148 29.33 7.35 42.39
N PRO A 149 29.57 6.35 41.53
CA PRO A 149 28.67 6.08 40.42
C PRO A 149 27.31 5.62 40.97
N TYR A 150 26.26 6.35 40.62
CA TYR A 150 24.88 6.02 40.97
C TYR A 150 24.32 4.91 40.09
N LEU A 151 24.99 4.60 38.97
CA LEU A 151 24.69 3.46 38.10
C LEU A 151 25.81 2.42 38.16
N LYS A 152 25.41 1.14 38.31
CA LYS A 152 26.36 0.00 38.29
C LYS A 152 26.97 -0.26 36.91
N SER A 153 26.24 0.13 35.86
CA SER A 153 26.58 -0.09 34.46
C SER A 153 26.45 1.23 33.71
N PRO A 154 27.10 1.38 32.54
CA PRO A 154 26.83 2.54 31.68
C PRO A 154 25.34 2.64 31.34
N VAL A 155 24.89 3.87 31.05
CA VAL A 155 23.50 4.14 30.69
C VAL A 155 23.11 3.21 29.53
N PRO A 156 22.14 2.29 29.74
CA PRO A 156 21.72 1.41 28.67
C PRO A 156 20.96 2.21 27.62
N LYS A 157 21.03 1.75 26.37
CA LYS A 157 20.12 2.21 25.33
C LYS A 157 18.71 1.71 25.61
N ASP A 158 17.73 2.42 25.07
CA ASP A 158 16.36 1.95 25.10
C ASP A 158 16.20 0.66 24.26
N PRO A 159 15.07 -0.04 24.34
CA PRO A 159 14.83 -1.30 23.64
C PRO A 159 14.78 -1.18 22.11
N TRP A 160 14.75 0.04 21.58
CA TRP A 160 14.79 0.35 20.15
C TRP A 160 16.19 0.78 19.69
N GLY A 161 17.14 0.93 20.62
CA GLY A 161 18.53 1.28 20.34
C GLY A 161 18.81 2.78 20.37
N ASN A 162 17.84 3.59 20.79
CA ASN A 162 17.99 5.04 20.94
C ASN A 162 18.56 5.37 22.33
N TYR A 163 19.19 6.54 22.44
CA TYR A 163 19.64 7.06 23.72
C TYR A 163 18.49 7.77 24.44
N TYR A 164 18.47 7.64 25.76
CA TYR A 164 17.56 8.43 26.58
C TYR A 164 17.91 9.91 26.51
N ILE A 165 16.88 10.74 26.40
CA ILE A 165 17.03 12.19 26.39
C ILE A 165 16.73 12.70 27.79
N TYR A 166 17.69 13.41 28.34
CA TYR A 166 17.60 14.06 29.64
C TYR A 166 17.58 15.58 29.44
N VAL A 167 16.65 16.27 30.10
CA VAL A 167 16.54 17.73 30.06
C VAL A 167 16.29 18.26 31.47
N ASN A 168 17.06 19.28 31.86
CA ASN A 168 16.91 20.02 33.10
C ASN A 168 17.07 21.53 32.83
N PRO A 169 16.08 22.37 33.13
CA PRO A 169 14.78 22.05 33.74
C PRO A 169 13.81 21.34 32.79
N GLY A 170 12.98 20.43 33.31
CA GLY A 170 11.95 19.72 32.55
C GLY A 170 10.69 20.56 32.31
N ILE A 171 9.84 20.15 31.35
CA ILE A 171 8.58 20.86 31.07
C ILE A 171 7.55 20.67 32.20
N GLN A 172 7.47 19.46 32.76
CA GLN A 172 6.46 19.08 33.76
C GLN A 172 6.99 19.04 35.20
N GLY A 173 8.29 19.26 35.42
CA GLY A 173 8.91 19.20 36.74
C GLY A 173 10.40 19.47 36.70
N ASP A 174 11.11 19.13 37.78
CA ASP A 174 12.53 19.47 37.97
C ASP A 174 13.42 18.98 36.81
N PHE A 175 13.15 17.78 36.29
CA PHE A 175 13.84 17.21 35.14
C PHE A 175 12.86 16.44 34.26
N GLU A 176 13.25 16.18 33.02
CA GLU A 176 12.50 15.35 32.10
C GLU A 176 13.40 14.26 31.54
N LEU A 177 12.93 13.02 31.61
CA LEU A 177 13.62 11.87 31.04
C LEU A 177 12.66 11.19 30.07
N LYS A 178 13.08 11.10 28.80
CA LYS A 178 12.24 10.59 27.70
C LYS A 178 12.97 9.62 26.79
N SER A 179 12.21 8.68 26.22
CA SER A 179 12.59 7.83 25.09
C SER A 179 11.60 8.08 23.96
N TYR A 180 12.12 8.26 22.75
CA TYR A 180 11.35 8.49 21.54
C TYR A 180 10.59 7.25 21.03
N GLY A 181 10.62 6.12 21.76
CA GLY A 181 9.93 4.92 21.32
C GLY A 181 10.53 4.31 20.05
N ALA A 182 9.66 3.75 19.20
CA ALA A 182 10.06 2.93 18.06
C ALA A 182 10.47 3.72 16.81
N ASP A 183 9.92 4.92 16.62
CA ASP A 183 10.22 5.78 15.47
C ASP A 183 11.50 6.62 15.70
N GLY A 184 11.87 6.86 16.97
CA GLY A 184 13.06 7.66 17.30
C GLY A 184 12.83 9.16 17.12
N GLU A 185 11.58 9.59 16.94
CA GLU A 185 11.20 11.00 16.78
C GLU A 185 10.32 11.45 17.96
N SER A 186 10.21 12.76 18.17
CA SER A 186 9.31 13.27 19.21
C SER A 186 7.85 13.11 18.77
N GLY A 187 7.04 12.50 19.62
CA GLY A 187 5.60 12.37 19.45
C GLY A 187 5.17 10.91 19.26
N GLY A 188 4.46 10.66 18.16
CA GLY A 188 3.96 9.33 17.83
C GLY A 188 2.72 8.88 18.61
N PHE A 189 2.17 7.74 18.18
CA PHE A 189 1.00 7.12 18.79
C PHE A 189 1.18 5.61 18.88
N GLY A 190 0.58 5.00 19.90
CA GLY A 190 0.57 3.54 20.04
C GLY A 190 1.97 2.98 20.25
N THR A 191 2.56 2.41 19.19
CA THR A 191 3.88 1.79 19.29
C THR A 191 5.04 2.79 19.30
N ASP A 192 4.78 3.92 18.68
CA ASP A 192 5.75 4.97 18.39
C ASP A 192 5.59 6.12 19.39
N ALA A 193 4.72 5.95 20.39
CA ALA A 193 4.49 6.96 21.40
C ALA A 193 5.72 7.12 22.30
N ASP A 194 6.10 8.37 22.53
CA ASP A 194 7.09 8.76 23.52
C ASP A 194 6.79 8.19 24.91
N ILE A 195 7.83 7.72 25.60
CA ILE A 195 7.76 7.27 26.98
C ILE A 195 8.57 8.26 27.82
N THR A 196 7.88 9.01 28.66
CA THR A 196 8.48 9.98 29.60
C THR A 196 8.33 9.50 31.04
N ASN A 197 9.20 9.94 31.95
CA ASN A 197 9.12 9.61 33.38
C ASN A 197 7.74 9.92 34.00
N TYR A 198 7.06 10.96 33.53
CA TYR A 198 5.73 11.37 33.99
C TYR A 198 4.58 10.45 33.52
N THR A 199 4.80 9.67 32.46
CA THR A 199 3.77 8.77 31.89
C THR A 199 3.88 7.32 32.39
N ILE A 200 4.78 7.06 33.35
CA ILE A 200 5.08 5.72 33.85
C ILE A 200 4.26 5.39 35.10
N ASP A 201 2.97 5.15 34.91
CA ASP A 201 2.13 4.50 35.93
C ASP A 201 2.38 2.98 35.97
#